data_AF-A0A832F4M6-F1
#
_entry.id   AF-A0A832F4M6-F1
#
_cell.length_a   1.000
_cell.length_b   1.000
_cell.length_c   1.000
_cell.angle_alpha   90.00
_cell.angle_beta   90.00
_cell.angle_gamma   90.00
#
_symmetry.space_group_name_H-M   'P 1'
#
loop_
_entity.id
_entity.type
_entity.pdbx_description
1 polymer ?
#
loop_
_entity_poly.entity_id
_entity_poly.type
_entity_poly.pdbx_seq_one_letter_code
_entity_poly.pdbx_strand_id
1 'polypeptide(L)' 'DAFLVKEGTTAIELAEKIHTSLAKNMLYAVDAKKKIRVPKDYKLKDNDVIKFVSTAKS' A
#
# COMPACT_ATOMS: atom_id res chain seq x y z
N ASP A 1 -3.77 -11.62 3.36
CA ASP A 1 -3.70 -11.90 1.90
C ASP A 1 -2.33 -11.58 1.33
N ALA A 2 -2.04 -12.12 0.15
CA ALA A 2 -0.84 -11.82 -0.63
C ALA A 2 -1.26 -11.45 -2.06
N PHE A 3 -0.55 -10.49 -2.66
CA PHE A 3 -0.86 -9.98 -4.00
C PHE A 3 0.40 -10.03 -4.87
N LEU A 4 0.30 -10.68 -6.03
CA LEU A 4 1.35 -10.61 -7.04
C LEU A 4 1.16 -9.35 -7.89
N VAL A 5 2.21 -8.55 -7.97
CA VAL A 5 2.22 -7.29 -8.74
C VAL A 5 3.46 -7.21 -9.60
N LYS A 6 3.43 -6.34 -10.62
CA LYS A 6 4.61 -6.10 -11.45
C LYS A 6 5.69 -5.39 -10.64
N GLU A 7 6.94 -5.65 -10.97
CA GLU A 7 8.05 -4.86 -10.43
C GLU A 7 7.84 -3.36 -10.69
N GLY A 8 8.11 -2.55 -9.68
CA GLY A 8 7.90 -1.10 -9.73
C GLY A 8 6.49 -0.64 -9.38
N THR A 9 5.55 -1.56 -9.12
CA THR A 9 4.22 -1.21 -8.59
C THR A 9 4.38 -0.44 -7.28
N THR A 10 3.64 0.65 -7.15
CA THR A 10 3.66 1.54 -5.99
C THR A 10 2.63 1.14 -4.93
N ALA A 11 2.78 1.66 -3.72
CA ALA A 11 1.84 1.40 -2.63
C ALA A 11 0.40 1.83 -2.99
N ILE A 12 0.22 2.96 -3.68
CA ILE A 12 -1.11 3.42 -4.11
C ILE A 12 -1.74 2.52 -5.17
N GLU A 13 -0.96 2.03 -6.14
CA GLU A 13 -1.45 1.12 -7.18
C GLU A 13 -1.86 -0.25 -6.58
N LEU A 14 -1.15 -0.73 -5.56
CA LEU A 14 -1.58 -1.91 -4.82
C LEU A 14 -2.88 -1.64 -4.04
N ALA A 15 -3.01 -0.47 -3.40
CA ALA A 15 -4.26 -0.09 -2.74
C ALA A 15 -5.44 -0.03 -3.73
N GLU A 16 -5.22 0.45 -4.96
CA GLU A 16 -6.24 0.48 -6.02
C GLU A 16 -6.67 -0.92 -6.45
N LYS A 17 -5.70 -1.86 -6.57
CA LYS A 17 -5.98 -3.27 -6.87
C LYS A 17 -6.85 -3.95 -5.81
N ILE A 18 -6.70 -3.55 -4.55
CA ILE A 18 -7.55 -4.04 -3.46
C ILE A 18 -8.93 -3.39 -3.56
N HIS A 19 -8.98 -2.06 -3.57
CA HIS A 19 -10.22 -1.30 -3.74
C HIS A 19 -9.93 0.17 -4.09
N THR A 20 -10.60 0.72 -5.11
CA THR A 20 -10.40 2.11 -5.55
C THR A 20 -10.65 3.16 -4.43
N SER A 21 -11.70 2.96 -3.61
CA SER A 21 -11.94 3.81 -2.42
C SER A 21 -10.80 3.77 -1.39
N LEU A 22 -10.10 2.64 -1.23
CA LEU A 22 -8.96 2.54 -0.32
C LEU A 22 -7.83 3.45 -0.79
N ALA A 23 -7.49 3.38 -2.07
CA ALA A 23 -6.49 4.26 -2.67
C ALA A 23 -6.87 5.74 -2.58
N LYS A 24 -8.12 6.07 -2.92
CA LYS A 24 -8.63 7.44 -2.86
C LYS A 24 -8.50 8.07 -1.48
N ASN A 25 -8.79 7.29 -0.43
CA ASN A 25 -8.75 7.76 0.96
C ASN A 25 -7.44 7.43 1.68
N MET A 26 -6.43 6.91 0.98
CA MET A 26 -5.15 6.55 1.59
C MET A 26 -4.39 7.81 2.01
N LEU A 27 -3.93 7.83 3.26
CA LEU A 27 -3.02 8.87 3.76
C LEU A 27 -1.57 8.46 3.50
N TYR A 28 -1.20 7.27 3.99
CA TYR A 28 0.13 6.69 3.86
C TYR A 28 0.07 5.18 4.06
N ALA A 29 1.17 4.50 3.78
CA ALA A 29 1.35 3.09 4.09
C ALA A 29 2.44 2.92 5.16
N VAL A 30 2.44 1.77 5.83
CA VAL A 30 3.47 1.36 6.79
C VAL A 30 4.05 0.04 6.33
N ASP A 31 5.36 -0.01 6.16
CA ASP A 31 6.08 -1.29 6.04
C ASP A 31 6.17 -1.91 7.44
N ALA A 32 5.43 -3.00 7.67
CA ALA A 32 5.35 -3.67 8.96
C ALA A 32 6.65 -4.37 9.36
N LYS A 33 7.50 -4.75 8.39
CA LYS A 33 8.80 -5.39 8.67
C LYS A 33 9.81 -4.35 9.14
N LYS A 34 9.89 -3.23 8.44
CA LYS A 34 10.82 -2.13 8.76
C LYS A 34 10.27 -1.17 9.83
N LYS A 35 8.96 -1.23 10.11
CA LYS A 35 8.23 -0.34 11.02
C LYS A 35 8.36 1.15 10.64
N ILE A 36 8.44 1.44 9.34
CA ILE A 36 8.56 2.80 8.81
C ILE A 36 7.32 3.19 8.03
N ARG A 37 7.03 4.50 8.00
CA ARG A 37 6.03 5.06 7.10
C ARG A 37 6.60 5.15 5.69
N VAL A 38 5.80 4.74 4.71
CA VAL A 38 6.12 4.84 3.30
C VAL A 38 5.09 5.71 2.57
N PRO A 39 5.55 6.57 1.65
CA PRO A 39 4.65 7.43 0.88
C PRO A 39 3.88 6.62 -0.18
N LYS A 40 2.95 7.29 -0.86
CA LYS A 40 2.04 6.67 -1.84
C LYS A 40 2.78 6.07 -3.05
N ASP A 41 3.84 6.75 -3.48
CA ASP A 41 4.71 6.43 -4.60
C ASP A 41 5.84 5.44 -4.24
N TYR A 42 5.87 4.93 -3.00
CA TYR A 42 6.82 3.91 -2.60
C TYR A 42 6.69 2.66 -3.48
N LYS A 43 7.77 2.32 -4.19
CA LYS A 43 7.85 1.10 -4.98
C LYS A 43 7.96 -0.12 -4.06
N LEU A 44 6.99 -1.02 -4.19
CA LEU A 44 6.93 -2.26 -3.43
C LEU A 44 8.13 -3.14 -3.76
N LYS A 45 8.72 -3.72 -2.71
CA LYS A 45 9.75 -4.74 -2.85
C LYS A 45 9.14 -6.10 -2.62
N ASP A 46 9.81 -7.10 -3.17
CA ASP A 46 9.44 -8.48 -2.92
C ASP A 46 9.38 -8.74 -1.40
N ASN A 47 8.36 -9.51 -0.99
CA ASN A 47 8.08 -9.82 0.40
C ASN A 47 7.80 -8.62 1.34
N ASP A 48 7.54 -7.40 0.84
CA ASP A 48 7.08 -6.29 1.70
C ASP A 48 5.70 -6.60 2.31
N VAL A 49 5.53 -6.26 3.59
CA VAL A 49 4.24 -6.39 4.30
C VAL A 49 3.72 -4.99 4.55
N ILE A 50 2.73 -4.58 3.74
CA ILE A 50 2.23 -3.21 3.75
C ILE A 50 0.90 -3.12 4.49
N LYS A 51 0.85 -2.22 5.47
CA LYS A 51 -0.39 -1.79 6.12
C LYS A 51 -0.81 -0.43 5.57
N PHE A 52 -2.01 -0.35 4.99
CA PHE A 52 -2.57 0.90 4.51
C PHE A 52 -3.27 1.65 5.64
N VAL A 53 -3.01 2.96 5.72
CA VAL A 53 -3.73 3.86 6.62
C VAL A 53 -4.56 4.82 5.77
N SER A 54 -5.88 4.77 5.95
CA SER A 54 -6.83 5.59 5.19
C SER A 54 -7.82 6.28 6.13
N THR A 55 -8.44 7.35 5.65
CA THR A 55 -9.54 8.04 6.36
C THR A 55 -10.91 7.50 5.99
N ALA A 56 -10.97 6.47 5.14
CA ALA A 56 -12.24 5.81 4.82
C ALA A 56 -12.78 5.19 6.12
N LYS A 57 -13.89 5.74 6.63
CA LYS A 57 -14.68 5.05 7.64
C LYS A 57 -15.26 3.80 6.98
N SER A 58 -14.86 2.65 7.51
CA SER A 58 -15.52 1.35 7.30
C SER A 58 -16.96 1.39 7.78
#